data_AF-A0A0C3CKF3-F1
#
_entry.id   AF-A0A0C3CKF3-F1
#
_cell.length_a   1.000
_cell.length_b   1.000
_cell.length_c   1.000
_cell.angle_alpha   90.00
_cell.angle_beta   90.00
_cell.angle_gamma   90.00
#
_symmetry.space_group_name_H-M   'P 1'
#
loop_
_entity.id
_entity.type
_entity.pdbx_description
1 polymer ?
#
loop_
_entity_poly.entity_id
_entity_poly.type
_entity_poly.pdbx_seq_one_letter_code
_entity_poly.pdbx_strand_id
1 'polypeptide(L)'
;MHLMYTIDANGKRIYTLHKVVAGEVTKSAHPARFSPDDKYSRHRVTLKKRYGLLLTQQSESDLLRFASRYACKNANMSLCNLEDLKVLGQ
;
A
#
# COMPACT_ATOMS: atom_id res chain seq x y z
N MET A 1 10.04 -7.39 -18.11
CA MET A 1 10.08 -8.27 -16.91
C MET A 1 8.92 -9.23 -16.97
N HIS A 2 9.16 -10.53 -16.80
CA HIS A 2 8.13 -11.57 -16.92
C HIS A 2 7.48 -11.95 -15.59
N LEU A 3 8.09 -11.57 -14.46
CA LEU A 3 7.57 -11.92 -13.14
C LEU A 3 6.38 -11.02 -12.78
N MET A 4 5.25 -11.65 -12.54
CA MET A 4 3.97 -11.03 -12.18
C MET A 4 3.52 -11.53 -10.80
N TYR A 5 2.55 -10.86 -10.20
CA TYR A 5 1.93 -11.30 -8.95
C TYR A 5 0.46 -10.89 -8.81
N THR A 6 -0.25 -11.63 -7.98
CA THR A 6 -1.56 -11.27 -7.39
C THR A 6 -1.44 -11.19 -5.87
N ILE A 7 -2.43 -10.58 -5.22
CA ILE A 7 -2.47 -10.43 -3.76
C ILE A 7 -3.47 -11.45 -3.22
N ASP A 8 -3.02 -12.31 -2.31
CA ASP A 8 -3.86 -13.29 -1.63
C ASP A 8 -4.75 -12.63 -0.57
N ALA A 9 -5.75 -13.35 -0.05
CA ALA A 9 -6.62 -12.88 1.03
C ALA A 9 -5.83 -12.44 2.28
N ASN A 10 -4.68 -13.09 2.52
CA ASN A 10 -3.75 -12.76 3.62
C ASN A 10 -2.83 -11.56 3.32
N GLY A 11 -2.97 -10.92 2.15
CA GLY A 11 -2.12 -9.81 1.72
C GLY A 11 -0.72 -10.21 1.25
N LYS A 12 -0.41 -11.51 1.17
CA LYS A 12 0.85 -12.04 0.65
C LYS A 12 0.82 -12.06 -0.88
N ARG A 13 1.98 -11.81 -1.51
CA ARG A 13 2.12 -11.87 -2.98
C ARG A 13 2.28 -13.31 -3.44
N ILE A 14 1.45 -13.73 -4.40
CA ILE A 14 1.59 -14.99 -5.12
C ILE A 14 2.19 -14.68 -6.49
N TYR A 15 3.37 -15.21 -6.77
CA TYR A 15 4.09 -14.93 -8.01
C TYR A 15 3.70 -15.88 -9.13
N THR A 16 3.69 -15.37 -10.36
CA THR A 16 3.30 -16.11 -11.56
C THR A 16 3.97 -15.49 -12.79
N LEU A 17 4.05 -16.25 -13.89
CA LEU A 17 4.46 -15.76 -15.20
C LEU A 17 3.27 -15.43 -16.11
N HIS A 18 2.06 -15.82 -15.69
CA HIS A 18 0.83 -15.58 -16.44
C HIS A 18 0.36 -14.14 -16.27
N LYS A 19 -0.19 -13.55 -17.34
CA LYS A 19 -0.72 -12.17 -17.32
C LYS A 19 -2.09 -12.07 -16.65
N VAL A 20 -2.89 -13.14 -16.71
CA VAL A 20 -4.23 -13.22 -16.13
C VAL A 20 -4.33 -14.51 -15.34
N VAL A 21 -4.82 -14.42 -14.11
CA VAL A 21 -5.07 -15.57 -13.23
C VAL A 21 -6.48 -15.42 -12.65
N ALA A 22 -7.32 -16.43 -12.79
CA ALA A 22 -8.69 -16.44 -12.26
C ALA A 22 -9.53 -15.19 -12.65
N GLY A 23 -9.30 -14.64 -13.85
CA GLY A 23 -9.97 -13.43 -14.34
C GLY A 23 -9.38 -12.10 -13.83
N GLU A 24 -8.46 -12.12 -12.87
CA GLU A 24 -7.74 -10.92 -12.42
C GLU A 24 -6.48 -10.68 -13.27
N VAL A 25 -6.27 -9.42 -13.67
CA VAL A 25 -5.04 -9.00 -14.36
C VAL A 25 -3.92 -8.87 -13.34
N THR A 26 -2.86 -9.64 -13.55
CA THR A 26 -1.69 -9.67 -12.67
C THR A 26 -0.86 -8.40 -12.77
N LYS A 27 -0.16 -8.05 -11.68
CA LYS A 27 0.69 -6.85 -11.60
C LYS A 27 2.17 -7.22 -11.74
N SER A 28 3.00 -6.33 -12.29
CA SER A 28 4.44 -6.58 -12.40
C SER A 28 5.07 -6.64 -11.01
N ALA A 29 5.85 -7.69 -10.73
CA ALA A 29 6.54 -7.85 -9.45
C ALA A 29 7.66 -6.82 -9.23
N HIS A 30 8.10 -6.16 -10.31
CA HIS A 30 9.19 -5.20 -10.28
C HIS A 30 8.64 -3.76 -10.19
N PRO A 31 9.31 -2.89 -9.41
CA PRO A 31 8.94 -1.48 -9.35
C PRO A 31 9.23 -0.76 -10.66
N ALA A 32 8.62 0.40 -10.86
CA ALA A 32 8.93 1.27 -11.99
C ALA A 32 10.41 1.72 -11.93
N ARG A 33 11.08 1.77 -13.09
CA ARG A 33 12.48 2.16 -13.20
C ARG A 33 12.67 3.61 -12.75
N PHE A 34 13.60 3.83 -11.83
CA PHE A 34 14.01 5.18 -11.45
C PHE A 34 14.86 5.80 -12.57
N SER A 35 14.57 7.06 -12.91
CA SER A 35 15.35 7.87 -13.82
C SER A 35 15.60 9.23 -13.18
N PRO A 36 16.84 9.74 -13.18
CA PRO A 36 17.13 11.07 -12.65
C PRO A 36 16.37 12.18 -13.39
N ASP A 37 16.25 12.07 -14.72
CA ASP A 37 15.57 13.04 -15.60
C ASP A 37 14.05 12.76 -15.73
N ASP A 38 13.37 12.42 -14.65
CA ASP A 38 11.93 12.12 -14.71
C ASP A 38 11.09 13.37 -15.07
N LYS A 39 10.88 13.59 -16.37
CA LYS A 39 10.08 14.70 -16.94
C LYS A 39 8.64 14.75 -16.41
N TYR A 40 8.08 13.61 -15.99
CA TYR A 40 6.70 13.53 -15.50
C TYR A 40 6.60 13.58 -13.97
N SER A 41 7.69 13.91 -13.27
CA SER A 41 7.72 14.08 -11.81
C SER A 41 6.67 15.08 -11.30
N ARG A 42 6.59 16.28 -11.90
CA ARG A 42 5.59 17.30 -11.56
C ARG A 42 4.16 16.78 -11.75
N HIS A 43 3.88 16.12 -12.87
CA HIS A 43 2.56 15.59 -13.19
C HIS A 43 2.12 14.52 -12.18
N ARG A 44 3.03 13.62 -11.80
CA ARG A 44 2.77 12.59 -10.79
C ARG A 44 2.43 13.19 -9.43
N VAL A 45 3.17 14.22 -9.00
CA VAL A 45 2.89 14.90 -7.73
C VAL A 45 1.54 15.64 -7.78
N THR A 46 1.24 16.34 -8.87
CA THR A 46 -0.06 17.03 -9.03
C THR A 46 -1.23 16.05 -9.01
N LEU A 47 -1.10 14.89 -9.66
CA LEU A 47 -2.12 13.82 -9.59
C LEU A 47 -2.34 13.34 -8.16
N LYS A 48 -1.26 13.03 -7.42
CA LYS A 48 -1.36 12.62 -6.02
C LYS A 48 -2.02 13.71 -5.15
N LYS A 49 -1.70 14.99 -5.38
CA LYS A 49 -2.29 16.13 -4.69
C LYS A 49 -3.80 16.24 -4.90
N ARG A 50 -4.27 16.07 -6.14
CA ARG A 50 -5.70 16.16 -6.48
C ARG A 50 -6.55 15.10 -5.79
N TYR A 51 -5.99 13.91 -5.58
CA TYR A 51 -6.68 12.79 -4.93
C TYR A 51 -6.39 12.66 -3.43
N GLY A 52 -5.70 13.64 -2.80
CA GLY A 52 -5.41 13.58 -1.36
C GLY A 52 -4.48 12.42 -0.96
N LEU A 53 -3.67 11.91 -1.89
CA LEU A 53 -2.80 10.74 -1.66
C LEU A 53 -1.42 11.11 -1.12
N LEU A 54 -1.11 12.40 -0.96
CA LEU A 54 0.12 12.82 -0.30
C LEU A 54 0.00 12.68 1.21
N LEU A 55 1.06 12.17 1.85
CA LEU A 55 1.12 12.07 3.31
C LEU A 55 0.89 13.41 4.01
N THR A 56 1.35 14.52 3.42
CA THR A 56 1.17 15.87 3.96
C THR A 56 -0.28 16.37 3.93
N GLN A 57 -1.18 15.70 3.20
CA GLN A 57 -2.59 16.06 3.12
C GLN A 57 -3.46 15.19 4.02
N GLN A 58 -2.94 14.08 4.55
CA GLN A 58 -3.69 13.14 5.37
C GLN A 58 -3.76 13.63 6.81
N SER A 59 -4.93 13.47 7.44
CA SER A 59 -5.10 13.79 8.86
C SER A 59 -4.26 12.85 9.73
N GLU A 60 -3.98 13.24 10.98
CA GLU A 60 -3.33 12.37 11.94
C GLU A 60 -4.08 11.05 12.13
N SER A 61 -5.42 11.08 12.10
CA SER A 61 -6.25 9.88 12.16
C SER A 61 -6.05 8.95 10.95
N ASP A 62 -5.91 9.51 9.75
CA ASP A 62 -5.62 8.74 8.55
C ASP A 62 -4.21 8.16 8.59
N LEU A 63 -3.23 8.95 9.03
CA LEU A 63 -1.85 8.51 9.22
C LEU A 63 -1.76 7.36 10.24
N LEU A 64 -2.48 7.45 11.36
CA LEU A 64 -2.58 6.38 12.36
C LEU A 64 -3.20 5.12 11.75
N ARG A 65 -4.21 5.28 10.88
CA ARG A 65 -4.85 4.17 10.15
C ARG A 65 -3.93 3.54 9.11
N PHE A 66 -3.02 4.30 8.51
CA PHE A 66 -1.96 3.74 7.65
C PHE A 66 -0.92 3.01 8.50
N ALA A 67 -0.42 3.61 9.57
CA ALA A 67 0.56 3.00 10.47
C ALA A 67 0.04 1.69 11.10
N SER A 68 -1.20 1.69 11.59
CA SER A 68 -1.87 0.50 12.13
C SER A 68 -2.01 -0.60 11.07
N ARG A 69 -2.31 -0.26 9.81
CA ARG A 69 -2.32 -1.22 8.68
C ARG A 69 -0.94 -1.76 8.31
N TYR A 70 0.14 -1.01 8.55
CA TYR A 70 1.51 -1.51 8.37
C TYR A 70 1.96 -2.38 9.55
N ALA A 71 1.54 -2.05 10.78
CA ALA A 71 1.87 -2.80 11.99
C ALA A 71 1.13 -4.15 12.07
N CYS A 72 -0.19 -4.16 11.80
CA CYS A 72 -1.02 -5.37 11.78
C CYS A 72 -0.61 -6.37 10.68
N LYS A 73 0.13 -5.93 9.66
CA LYS A 73 0.65 -6.82 8.60
C LYS A 73 1.94 -7.54 8.97
N ASN A 74 2.66 -7.06 9.98
CA ASN A 74 3.94 -7.66 10.43
C ASN A 74 3.80 -8.44 11.74
N ALA A 75 2.70 -8.28 12.48
CA ALA A 75 2.36 -9.11 13.62
C ALA A 75 1.34 -10.17 13.19
N ASN A 76 1.57 -11.44 13.55
CA ASN A 76 0.53 -12.46 13.43
C ASN A 76 -0.75 -11.96 14.10
N MET A 77 -1.82 -11.97 13.32
CA MET A 77 -3.10 -11.33 13.55
C MET A 77 -3.80 -11.85 14.82
N SER A 78 -3.87 -11.03 15.87
CA SER A 78 -4.94 -11.12 16.90
C SER A 78 -5.18 -9.88 17.76
N LEU A 79 -4.39 -8.80 17.67
CA LEU A 79 -4.59 -7.60 18.51
C LEU A 79 -4.54 -6.31 17.69
N CYS A 80 -5.58 -6.06 16.91
CA CYS A 80 -5.83 -4.73 16.31
C CYS A 80 -7.32 -4.38 16.48
N ASN A 81 -7.83 -4.51 17.70
CA ASN A 81 -9.11 -3.93 18.06
C ASN A 81 -8.90 -2.49 18.52
N LEU A 82 -9.79 -1.60 18.09
CA LEU A 82 -9.79 -0.17 18.41
C LEU A 82 -10.14 0.12 19.89
N GLU A 83 -10.26 -0.92 20.73
CA GLU A 83 -10.69 -0.81 22.13
C GLU A 83 -9.53 -0.69 23.13
N ASP A 84 -8.30 -1.04 22.74
CA ASP A 84 -7.15 -1.04 23.66
C ASP A 84 -6.48 0.34 23.87
N LEU A 85 -6.92 1.39 23.15
CA LEU A 85 -6.38 2.74 23.25
C LEU A 85 -7.06 3.62 24.33
N LYS A 86 -8.07 3.11 25.05
CA LYS A 86 -8.82 3.88 26.06
C LYS A 86 -8.30 3.78 27.50
N VAL A 87 -7.22 3.04 27.77
CA VAL A 87 -6.73 2.82 29.16
C VAL A 87 -5.54 3.70 29.55
N LEU A 88 -5.00 4.53 28.66
CA LEU A 88 -3.86 5.41 28.98
C LEU A 88 -4.22 6.89 28.82
N GLY A 89 -5.23 7.31 29.58
CA GLY A 89 -5.72 8.69 29.57
C GLY A 89 -6.52 9.08 30.80
N GLN A 90 -6.21 8.50 31.97
CA GLN A 90 -6.58 9.03 33.28
C GLN A 90 -5.30 9.29 34.08
#